data_AF-A0A934IYF6-F1
#
_entry.id   AF-A0A934IYF6-F1
#
_cell.length_a   1.000
_cell.length_b   1.000
_cell.length_c   1.000
_cell.angle_alpha   90.00
_cell.angle_beta   90.00
_cell.angle_gamma   90.00
#
_symmetry.space_group_name_H-M   'P 1'
#
loop_
_entity.id
_entity.type
_entity.pdbx_description
1 polymer ?
#
loop_
_entity_poly.entity_id
_entity_poly.type
_entity_poly.pdbx_seq_one_letter_code
_entity_poly.pdbx_strand_id
1 'polypeptide(L)'
;MVENQKKETPKTLYVINLWDGNALCSYVVVEEDIQKASEVAKKLRIEDRTEDERTDSDPQIDWDLSYDATVASDRNGSLYDILVTPTKLIV
;
A
#
# COMPACT_ATOMS: atom_id res chain seq x y z
N MET A 1 3.61 35.43 15.76
CA MET A 1 2.77 34.64 14.85
C MET A 1 3.37 33.26 14.84
N VAL A 2 2.73 32.30 15.52
CA VAL A 2 3.23 30.91 15.54
C VAL A 2 2.72 30.29 14.25
N GLU A 3 3.63 29.94 13.35
CA GLU A 3 3.28 29.16 12.17
C GLU A 3 2.54 27.90 12.64
N ASN A 4 1.31 27.70 12.16
CA ASN A 4 0.62 26.43 12.26
C ASN A 4 1.47 25.43 11.47
N GLN A 5 2.45 24.81 12.13
CA GLN A 5 3.09 23.62 11.61
C GLN A 5 1.97 22.59 11.49
N LYS A 6 1.51 22.35 10.25
CA LYS A 6 0.69 21.18 9.94
C LYS A 6 1.46 20.01 10.52
N LYS A 7 0.89 19.41 11.57
CA LYS A 7 1.40 18.15 12.11
C LYS A 7 1.36 17.17 10.94
N GLU A 8 2.52 16.89 10.33
CA GLU A 8 2.59 15.84 9.34
C GLU A 8 2.22 14.55 10.04
N THR A 9 1.10 13.97 9.62
CA THR A 9 0.68 12.65 10.07
C THR A 9 1.79 11.68 9.64
N PRO A 10 2.38 10.90 10.57
CA PRO A 10 3.40 9.94 10.19
C PRO A 10 2.80 8.97 9.18
N LYS A 11 3.39 8.92 7.98
CA LYS A 11 2.96 8.00 6.93
C LYS A 11 3.66 6.66 7.13
N THR A 12 2.92 5.59 6.84
CA THR A 12 3.40 4.21 6.94
C THR A 12 3.47 3.63 5.52
N LEU A 13 4.44 2.75 5.26
CA LEU A 13 4.49 2.00 4.02
C LEU A 13 3.59 0.78 4.15
N TYR A 14 2.68 0.61 3.21
CA TYR A 14 1.79 -0.54 3.14
C TYR A 14 2.10 -1.33 1.86
N VAL A 15 2.19 -2.65 2.00
CA VAL A 15 2.17 -3.57 0.87
C VAL A 15 0.76 -4.12 0.77
N ILE A 16 0.03 -3.68 -0.25
CA ILE A 16 -1.36 -4.08 -0.51
C ILE A 16 -1.38 -5.06 -1.68
N ASN A 17 -1.84 -6.27 -1.41
CA ASN A 17 -2.01 -7.30 -2.42
C ASN A 17 -3.45 -7.29 -2.93
N LEU A 18 -3.62 -7.18 -4.24
CA LEU A 18 -4.90 -7.14 -4.92
C LEU A 18 -5.05 -8.36 -5.82
N TRP A 19 -6.17 -9.05 -5.68
CA TRP A 19 -6.58 -10.14 -6.56
C TRP A 19 -7.82 -9.74 -7.34
N ASP A 20 -7.84 -10.00 -8.64
CA ASP A 20 -8.95 -9.66 -9.53
C ASP A 20 -9.63 -10.85 -10.20
N GLY A 21 -9.36 -12.07 -9.73
CA GLY A 21 -9.85 -13.29 -10.38
C GLY A 21 -8.79 -13.98 -11.24
N ASN A 22 -7.82 -13.23 -11.78
CA ASN A 22 -6.85 -13.75 -12.74
C ASN A 22 -5.40 -13.65 -12.23
N ALA A 23 -5.05 -12.51 -11.66
CA ALA A 23 -3.70 -12.25 -11.18
C ALA A 23 -3.69 -11.67 -9.76
N LEU A 24 -2.60 -11.93 -9.04
CA LEU A 24 -2.25 -11.24 -7.80
C LEU A 24 -1.26 -10.13 -8.15
N CYS A 25 -1.56 -8.90 -7.73
CA CYS A 25 -0.69 -7.75 -7.90
C CYS A 25 -0.37 -7.09 -6.56
N SER A 26 0.90 -6.78 -6.34
CA SER A 26 1.38 -6.15 -5.11
C SER A 26 1.66 -4.66 -5.34
N TYR A 27 1.05 -3.81 -4.53
CA TYR A 27 1.22 -2.36 -4.55
C TYR A 27 1.91 -1.90 -3.29
N VAL A 28 2.95 -1.07 -3.43
CA VAL A 28 3.64 -0.44 -2.31
C VAL A 28 3.16 1.01 -2.22
N VAL A 29 2.48 1.35 -1.12
CA VAL A 29 1.80 2.64 -0.96
C VAL A 29 2.22 3.29 0.36
N VAL A 30 2.53 4.59 0.33
CA VAL A 30 2.85 5.37 1.54
C VAL A 30 1.65 6.24 1.89
N GLU A 31 0.93 5.88 2.95
CA GLU A 31 -0.30 6.58 3.37
C GLU A 31 -0.43 6.68 4.89
N GLU A 32 -1.41 7.48 5.32
CA GLU A 32 -1.67 7.71 6.75
C GLU A 32 -2.22 6.46 7.46
N ASP A 33 -3.01 5.66 6.75
CA ASP A 33 -3.64 4.44 7.27
C ASP A 33 -3.86 3.40 6.16
N ILE A 34 -4.15 2.16 6.56
CA ILE A 34 -4.30 1.04 5.62
C ILE A 34 -5.55 1.16 4.73
N GLN A 35 -6.58 1.91 5.14
CA GLN A 35 -7.79 2.12 4.34
C GLN A 35 -7.49 3.05 3.16
N LYS A 36 -6.77 4.14 3.40
CA LYS A 36 -6.28 5.03 2.33
C LYS A 36 -5.30 4.32 1.42
N ALA A 37 -4.36 3.56 1.99
CA ALA A 37 -3.42 2.76 1.20
C ALA A 37 -4.14 1.78 0.28
N SER A 38 -5.20 1.14 0.79
CA SER A 38 -6.07 0.22 0.07
C SER A 38 -6.83 0.87 -1.08
N GLU A 39 -7.39 2.07 -0.87
CA GLU A 39 -8.06 2.85 -1.92
C GLU A 39 -7.09 3.25 -3.03
N VAL A 40 -5.90 3.73 -2.65
CA VAL A 40 -4.83 4.10 -3.60
C VAL A 40 -4.37 2.88 -4.40
N ALA A 41 -4.11 1.75 -3.74
CA ALA A 41 -3.72 0.52 -4.42
C ALA A 41 -4.78 0.05 -5.43
N LYS A 42 -6.08 0.08 -5.06
CA LYS A 42 -7.17 -0.28 -5.97
C LYS A 42 -7.23 0.63 -7.18
N LYS A 43 -7.07 1.93 -6.96
CA LYS A 43 -7.03 2.92 -8.04
C LYS A 43 -5.85 2.64 -8.99
N LEU A 44 -4.66 2.41 -8.45
CA LEU A 44 -3.48 2.03 -9.23
C LEU A 44 -3.72 0.75 -10.04
N ARG A 45 -4.33 -0.28 -9.46
CA ARG A 45 -4.67 -1.51 -10.21
C ARG A 45 -5.62 -1.26 -11.37
N ILE A 46 -6.60 -0.40 -11.19
CA ILE A 46 -7.53 -0.03 -12.28
C ILE A 46 -6.80 0.73 -13.38
N GLU A 47 -5.86 1.62 -13.02
CA GLU A 47 -5.04 2.39 -13.96
C GLU A 47 -4.00 1.52 -14.70
N ASP A 48 -3.42 0.52 -14.04
CA ASP A 48 -2.43 -0.40 -14.60
C ASP A 48 -3.03 -1.49 -15.50
N ARG A 49 -4.34 -1.72 -15.43
CA ARG A 49 -5.01 -2.75 -16.25
C ARG A 49 -4.89 -2.43 -17.73
N THR A 50 -4.25 -3.33 -18.46
CA THR A 50 -4.35 -3.36 -19.92
C THR A 50 -5.76 -3.78 -20.35
N GLU A 51 -6.16 -3.48 -21.59
CA GLU A 51 -7.49 -3.87 -22.12
C GLU A 51 -7.76 -5.38 -21.99
N ASP A 52 -6.72 -6.21 -22.12
CA ASP A 52 -6.79 -7.67 -22.03
C ASP A 52 -6.91 -8.20 -20.59
N GLU A 53 -6.61 -7.37 -19.57
CA GLU A 53 -6.71 -7.71 -18.15
C GLU A 53 -7.99 -7.16 -17.49
N ARG A 54 -8.86 -6.51 -18.27
CA ARG A 54 -10.15 -6.04 -17.79
C ARG A 54 -11.10 -7.22 -17.58
N THR A 55 -10.97 -7.85 -16.42
CA THR A 55 -12.02 -8.71 -15.86
C THR A 55 -13.20 -7.84 -15.41
N ASP A 56 -14.42 -8.36 -15.51
CA ASP A 56 -15.64 -7.73 -14.94
C ASP A 56 -15.63 -7.67 -13.40
N SER A 57 -14.58 -8.22 -12.76
CA SER A 57 -14.41 -8.22 -11.31
C SER A 57 -13.57 -7.03 -10.84
N ASP A 58 -14.10 -6.29 -9.87
CA ASP A 58 -13.37 -5.26 -9.14
C ASP A 58 -12.22 -5.90 -8.34
N PRO A 59 -11.03 -5.25 -8.29
CA PRO A 59 -9.90 -5.78 -7.53
C PRO A 59 -10.24 -5.85 -6.04
N GLN A 60 -10.06 -7.03 -5.46
CA GLN A 60 -10.28 -7.29 -4.04
C GLN A 60 -8.94 -7.34 -3.31
N ILE A 61 -8.91 -6.83 -2.09
CA ILE A 61 -7.71 -6.88 -1.26
C ILE A 61 -7.60 -8.26 -0.65
N ASP A 62 -6.46 -8.89 -0.88
CA ASP A 62 -6.06 -10.07 -0.15
C ASP A 62 -5.45 -9.61 1.18
N TRP A 63 -6.29 -9.61 2.22
CA TRP A 63 -5.89 -9.20 3.57
C TRP A 63 -4.95 -10.20 4.25
N ASP A 64 -4.91 -11.45 3.81
CA ASP A 64 -4.00 -12.44 4.38
C ASP A 64 -2.57 -12.27 3.84
N LEU A 65 -2.42 -11.65 2.67
CA LEU A 65 -1.13 -11.32 2.07
C LEU A 65 -0.73 -9.85 2.21
N SER A 66 -1.62 -8.97 2.66
CA SER A 66 -1.32 -7.54 2.83
C SER A 66 -0.73 -7.25 4.21
N TYR A 67 0.28 -6.38 4.29
CA TYR A 67 0.97 -6.05 5.53
C TYR A 67 1.52 -4.62 5.51
N ASP A 68 1.64 -4.03 6.69
CA ASP A 68 2.35 -2.78 6.90
C ASP A 68 3.84 -3.04 7.15
N ALA A 69 4.67 -2.10 6.68
CA ALA A 69 6.11 -2.13 6.85
C ALA A 69 6.58 -0.79 7.40
N THR A 70 7.48 -0.85 8.37
CA THR A 70 8.16 0.36 8.86
C THR A 70 9.38 0.60 7.99
N VAL A 71 9.45 1.80 7.42
CA VAL A 71 10.60 2.24 6.60
C VAL A 71 11.38 3.31 7.32
N ALA A 72 12.69 3.14 7.34
CA ALA A 72 13.61 4.21 7.68
C ALA A 72 13.97 4.97 6.40
N SER A 73 13.65 6.26 6.35
CA SER A 73 14.05 7.16 5.26
C SER A 73 14.88 8.33 5.75
N ASP A 74 15.75 8.88 4.88
CA ASP A 74 16.35 10.19 5.15
C ASP A 74 15.35 11.32 4.82
N ARG A 75 15.78 12.56 5.06
CA ARG A 75 15.00 13.78 4.74
C ARG A 75 14.81 14.01 3.25
N ASN A 76 15.54 13.31 2.39
CA ASN A 76 15.41 13.40 0.93
C ASN A 76 14.43 12.33 0.38
N GLY A 77 13.87 11.47 1.25
CA GLY A 77 12.99 10.38 0.86
C GLY A 77 13.72 9.13 0.37
N SER A 78 15.04 9.05 0.55
CA SER A 78 15.81 7.84 0.27
C SER A 78 15.48 6.77 1.31
N LEU A 79 15.17 5.56 0.88
CA LEU A 79 14.85 4.42 1.75
C LEU A 79 16.13 3.64 2.06
N TYR A 80 16.41 3.37 3.33
CA TYR A 80 17.62 2.67 3.76
C TYR A 80 17.35 1.31 4.41
N ASP A 81 16.17 1.15 5.02
CA ASP A 81 15.78 -0.09 5.68
C ASP A 81 14.26 -0.27 5.61
N ILE A 82 13.82 -1.53 5.46
CA ILE A 82 12.42 -1.94 5.44
C ILE A 82 12.27 -3.05 6.48
N LEU A 83 11.65 -2.73 7.62
CA LEU A 83 11.25 -3.72 8.60
C LEU A 83 9.82 -4.18 8.28
N VAL A 84 9.71 -5.41 7.77
CA VAL A 84 8.42 -6.08 7.63
C VAL A 84 8.14 -6.84 8.91
N THR A 85 7.06 -6.47 9.61
CA THR A 85 6.55 -7.28 10.73
C THR A 85 5.43 -8.15 10.16
N PRO A 86 5.64 -9.46 9.94
CA PRO A 86 4.58 -10.30 9.41
C PRO A 86 3.43 -10.36 10.42
N THR A 87 2.25 -9.90 10.01
CA THR A 87 1.07 -9.81 10.88
C THR A 87 0.39 -11.17 11.12
N LYS A 88 0.81 -12.24 10.43
CA LYS A 88 0.38 -13.63 10.66
C LYS A 88 1.47 -14.61 10.23
N LEU A 89 2.02 -15.36 11.19
CA LEU A 89 2.67 -16.64 10.92
C LEU A 89 1.57 -17.71 11.04
N ILE A 90 1.04 -18.20 9.93
CA ILE A 90 0.22 -19.42 9.95
C ILE A 90 1.21 -20.58 9.93
N VAL A 91 1.35 -21.26 11.08
CA VAL A 91 2.13 -22.49 11.26
C VAL A 91 1.21 -23.69 11.07
#